data_AF-A0A2J4YTA4-F1
#
_entry.id   AF-A0A2J4YTA4-F1
#
_cell.length_a   1.000
_cell.length_b   1.000
_cell.length_c   1.000
_cell.angle_alpha   90.00
_cell.angle_beta   90.00
_cell.angle_gamma   90.00
#
_symmetry.space_group_name_H-M   'P 1'
#
loop_
_entity.id
_entity.type
_entity.pdbx_description
1 polymer ?
#
loop_
_entity_poly.entity_id
_entity_poly.type
_entity_poly.pdbx_seq_one_letter_code
_entity_poly.pdbx_strand_id
1 'polypeptide(L)'
;IKSPRTHALVVEALKHICLCVSFDKHHEQIDALLQSNVSVIIWIGLHALENALNRGVWGIEALSKIDHIESATVRRIILCWLINEANYLNSEIKPQLIACLIQSLKAPLADDELKDILQPVRGRLGRLHHFTPWILESMLVPMLEKRTIDITQVAHQWLTELTTQWRTALKNESLYFTLDADGAFTDELAIATKYLVSADRVEIVRELRNVFDALARTIRRPMSAQISCKSYNNAHQVNLWLYALARRIKTLVPDELPLLNELLLESEEIIERISPSTWRWSSSKDLLTYVNGDPEQIGSHGLHQIIQRAIEPR
;
A
#
# COMPACT_ATOMS: atom_id res chain seq x y z
N ILE A 1 21.74 -33.83 1.15
CA ILE A 1 21.16 -34.80 0.19
C ILE A 1 22.26 -35.79 -0.17
N LYS A 2 22.13 -37.07 0.22
CA LYS A 2 23.26 -38.03 0.27
C LYS A 2 23.35 -39.01 -0.92
N SER A 3 22.55 -38.85 -1.98
CA SER A 3 22.59 -39.71 -3.18
C SER A 3 22.07 -38.97 -4.42
N PRO A 4 22.80 -38.94 -5.55
CA PRO A 4 22.38 -38.28 -6.78
C PRO A 4 21.10 -38.90 -7.39
N ARG A 5 20.85 -40.19 -7.15
CA ARG A 5 19.61 -40.86 -7.60
C ARG A 5 18.39 -40.39 -6.82
N THR A 6 18.53 -40.18 -5.52
CA THR A 6 17.44 -39.66 -4.68
C THR A 6 17.11 -38.22 -5.03
N HIS A 7 18.12 -37.40 -5.33
CA HIS A 7 17.92 -36.04 -5.84
C HIS A 7 17.16 -36.05 -7.18
N ALA A 8 17.59 -36.88 -8.14
CA ALA A 8 16.93 -36.98 -9.44
C ALA A 8 15.45 -37.40 -9.31
N LEU A 9 15.15 -38.36 -8.42
CA LEU A 9 13.78 -38.82 -8.19
C LEU A 9 12.89 -37.73 -7.58
N VAL A 10 13.41 -36.96 -6.61
CA VAL A 10 12.66 -35.84 -6.02
C VAL A 10 12.39 -34.75 -7.05
N VAL A 11 13.38 -34.41 -7.87
CA VAL A 11 13.23 -33.42 -8.95
C VAL A 11 12.19 -33.89 -9.97
N GLU A 12 12.25 -35.15 -10.39
CA GLU A 12 11.33 -35.67 -11.41
C GLU A 12 9.89 -35.78 -10.87
N ALA A 13 9.73 -36.21 -9.62
CA ALA A 13 8.42 -36.22 -8.96
C ALA A 13 7.84 -34.80 -8.85
N LEU A 14 8.64 -33.81 -8.43
CA LEU A 14 8.19 -32.41 -8.36
C LEU A 14 7.81 -31.85 -9.73
N LYS A 15 8.59 -32.13 -10.78
CA LYS A 15 8.23 -31.74 -12.15
C LYS A 15 6.91 -32.34 -12.57
N HIS A 16 6.72 -33.64 -12.33
CA HIS A 16 5.48 -34.32 -12.69
C HIS A 16 4.28 -33.72 -11.96
N ILE A 17 4.40 -33.45 -10.65
CA ILE A 17 3.37 -32.78 -9.85
C ILE A 17 3.05 -31.41 -10.45
N CYS A 18 4.06 -30.56 -10.68
CA CYS A 18 3.84 -29.22 -11.23
C CYS A 18 3.18 -29.27 -12.62
N LEU A 19 3.60 -30.20 -13.49
CA LEU A 19 3.02 -30.37 -14.82
C LEU A 19 1.56 -30.82 -14.73
N CYS A 20 1.25 -31.87 -13.96
CA CYS A 20 -0.12 -32.34 -13.79
C CYS A 20 -1.04 -31.23 -13.28
N VAL A 21 -0.61 -30.51 -12.25
CA VAL A 21 -1.39 -29.42 -11.65
C VAL A 21 -1.61 -28.26 -12.61
N SER A 22 -0.67 -28.02 -13.53
CA SER A 22 -0.77 -26.94 -14.52
C SER A 22 -1.75 -27.25 -15.65
N PHE A 23 -1.91 -28.52 -16.01
CA PHE A 23 -2.72 -28.97 -17.15
C PHE A 23 -4.09 -29.54 -16.74
N ASP A 24 -4.12 -30.39 -15.71
CA ASP A 24 -5.32 -31.05 -15.21
C ASP A 24 -5.60 -30.63 -13.76
N LYS A 25 -6.51 -29.66 -13.61
CA LYS A 25 -6.91 -29.10 -12.32
C LYS A 25 -7.90 -30.01 -11.59
N HIS A 26 -7.47 -31.23 -11.26
CA HIS A 26 -8.31 -32.17 -10.52
C HIS A 26 -8.43 -31.76 -9.04
N HIS A 27 -9.66 -31.70 -8.54
CA HIS A 27 -9.96 -31.32 -7.16
C HIS A 27 -9.18 -32.17 -6.13
N GLU A 28 -9.16 -33.49 -6.32
CA GLU A 28 -8.51 -34.43 -5.40
C GLU A 28 -7.00 -34.22 -5.32
N GLN A 29 -6.35 -33.88 -6.43
CA GLN A 29 -4.91 -33.64 -6.47
C GLN A 29 -4.57 -32.36 -5.71
N ILE A 30 -5.33 -31.28 -5.92
CA ILE A 30 -5.13 -30.02 -5.21
C ILE A 30 -5.39 -30.22 -3.71
N ASP A 31 -6.40 -30.99 -3.32
CA ASP A 31 -6.66 -31.33 -1.92
C ASP A 31 -5.49 -32.08 -1.27
N ALA A 32 -4.96 -33.09 -1.96
CA ALA A 32 -3.80 -33.84 -1.47
C ALA A 32 -2.55 -32.97 -1.30
N LEU A 33 -2.34 -32.01 -2.21
CA LEU A 33 -1.21 -31.07 -2.12
C LEU A 33 -1.36 -30.12 -0.92
N LEU A 34 -2.57 -29.58 -0.73
CA LEU A 34 -2.86 -28.66 0.36
C LEU A 34 -2.77 -29.36 1.73
N GLN A 35 -3.14 -30.64 1.83
CA GLN A 35 -3.05 -31.44 3.06
C GLN A 35 -1.63 -31.96 3.37
N SER A 36 -0.65 -31.69 2.50
CA SER A 36 0.73 -32.10 2.73
C SER A 36 1.31 -31.43 3.98
N ASN A 37 2.23 -32.12 4.65
CA ASN A 37 3.02 -31.55 5.75
C ASN A 37 4.25 -30.76 5.27
N VAL A 38 4.46 -30.66 3.95
CA VAL A 38 5.62 -29.99 3.37
C VAL A 38 5.20 -28.65 2.76
N SER A 39 5.75 -27.54 3.28
CA SER A 39 5.36 -26.18 2.88
C SER A 39 5.46 -25.90 1.38
N VAL A 40 6.48 -26.43 0.70
CA VAL A 40 6.61 -26.25 -0.77
C VAL A 40 5.50 -26.96 -1.55
N ILE A 41 5.02 -28.10 -1.05
CA ILE A 41 3.94 -28.86 -1.69
C ILE A 41 2.61 -28.15 -1.48
N ILE A 42 2.37 -27.64 -0.27
CA ILE A 42 1.22 -26.77 0.03
C ILE A 42 1.24 -25.55 -0.89
N TRP A 43 2.40 -24.92 -1.09
CA TRP A 43 2.56 -23.76 -1.97
C TRP A 43 2.19 -24.05 -3.43
N ILE A 44 2.58 -25.22 -3.95
CA ILE A 44 2.17 -25.67 -5.29
C ILE A 44 0.63 -25.83 -5.35
N GLY A 45 0.03 -26.43 -4.33
CA GLY A 45 -1.42 -26.55 -4.21
C GLY A 45 -2.14 -25.19 -4.14
N LEU A 46 -1.58 -24.22 -3.41
CA LEU A 46 -2.12 -22.87 -3.30
C LEU A 46 -2.08 -22.11 -4.63
N HIS A 47 -0.97 -22.20 -5.38
CA HIS A 47 -0.89 -21.63 -6.73
C HIS A 47 -1.88 -22.29 -7.69
N ALA A 48 -2.15 -23.58 -7.55
CA ALA A 48 -3.16 -24.26 -8.35
C ALA A 48 -4.57 -23.74 -8.07
N LEU A 49 -4.89 -23.58 -6.78
CA LEU A 49 -6.15 -23.04 -6.29
C LEU A 49 -6.35 -21.59 -6.76
N GLU A 50 -5.34 -20.74 -6.58
CA GLU A 50 -5.31 -19.36 -7.07
C GLU A 50 -5.62 -19.30 -8.57
N ASN A 51 -4.89 -20.06 -9.38
CA ASN A 51 -5.12 -20.13 -10.82
C ASN A 51 -6.50 -20.68 -11.21
N ALA A 52 -7.12 -21.54 -10.39
CA ALA A 52 -8.45 -22.08 -10.63
C ALA A 52 -9.54 -21.03 -10.34
N LEU A 53 -9.42 -20.32 -9.22
CA LEU A 53 -10.29 -19.22 -8.81
C LEU A 53 -10.22 -18.06 -9.82
N ASN A 54 -9.01 -17.60 -10.15
CA ASN A 54 -8.84 -16.41 -10.99
C ASN A 54 -9.28 -16.61 -12.43
N ARG A 55 -9.25 -17.85 -12.94
CA ARG A 55 -9.76 -18.21 -14.28
C ARG A 55 -11.25 -18.56 -14.30
N GLY A 56 -11.95 -18.49 -13.16
CA GLY A 56 -13.37 -18.82 -13.05
C GLY A 56 -13.67 -20.30 -13.29
N VAL A 57 -12.66 -21.18 -13.19
CA VAL A 57 -12.87 -22.64 -13.30
C VAL A 57 -13.60 -23.13 -12.06
N TRP A 58 -13.23 -22.58 -10.90
CA TRP A 58 -13.84 -22.87 -9.59
C TRP A 58 -14.42 -21.58 -8.99
N GLY A 59 -15.53 -21.72 -8.24
CA GLY A 59 -16.12 -20.63 -7.49
C GLY A 59 -15.51 -20.45 -6.09
N ILE A 60 -16.02 -19.48 -5.36
CA ILE A 60 -15.56 -19.10 -4.02
C ILE A 60 -15.64 -20.26 -3.01
N GLU A 61 -16.54 -21.22 -3.22
CA GLU A 61 -16.68 -22.42 -2.40
C GLU A 61 -15.40 -23.26 -2.32
N ALA A 62 -14.52 -23.16 -3.32
CA ALA A 62 -13.22 -23.82 -3.29
C ALA A 62 -12.28 -23.26 -2.21
N LEU A 63 -12.58 -22.11 -1.59
CA LEU A 63 -11.84 -21.64 -0.42
C LEU A 63 -11.98 -22.57 0.79
N SER A 64 -13.03 -23.38 0.89
CA SER A 64 -13.13 -24.40 1.94
C SER A 64 -11.94 -25.36 1.95
N LYS A 65 -11.24 -25.49 0.81
CA LYS A 65 -10.03 -26.31 0.67
C LYS A 65 -8.84 -25.78 1.45
N ILE A 66 -8.87 -24.58 2.03
CA ILE A 66 -7.81 -24.09 2.92
C ILE A 66 -8.17 -24.23 4.41
N ASP A 67 -9.35 -24.76 4.75
CA ASP A 67 -9.82 -24.86 6.14
C ASP A 67 -9.07 -25.87 7.00
N HIS A 68 -8.42 -26.88 6.38
CA HIS A 68 -7.57 -27.83 7.08
C HIS A 68 -6.25 -27.20 7.58
N ILE A 69 -5.92 -25.97 7.14
CA ILE A 69 -4.78 -25.23 7.68
C ILE A 69 -5.16 -24.71 9.07
N GLU A 70 -4.66 -25.40 10.11
CA GLU A 70 -5.00 -25.16 11.52
C GLU A 70 -4.85 -23.69 11.94
N SER A 71 -3.78 -23.03 11.48
CA SER A 71 -3.50 -21.65 11.85
C SER A 71 -4.43 -20.67 11.12
N ALA A 72 -5.34 -20.05 11.87
CA ALA A 72 -6.20 -18.97 11.37
C ALA A 72 -5.39 -17.78 10.82
N THR A 73 -4.23 -17.47 11.43
CA THR A 73 -3.34 -16.42 10.93
C THR A 73 -2.78 -16.76 9.55
N VAL A 74 -2.34 -18.01 9.34
CA VAL A 74 -1.84 -18.45 8.03
C VAL A 74 -2.95 -18.44 6.99
N ARG A 75 -4.17 -18.87 7.35
CA ARG A 75 -5.33 -18.78 6.45
C ARG A 75 -5.62 -17.34 6.03
N ARG A 76 -5.56 -16.38 6.95
CA ARG A 76 -5.71 -14.95 6.61
C ARG A 76 -4.61 -14.45 5.68
N ILE A 77 -3.36 -14.83 5.91
CA ILE A 77 -2.25 -14.47 5.01
C ILE A 77 -2.49 -15.02 3.60
N ILE A 78 -2.95 -16.26 3.48
CA ILE A 78 -3.30 -16.88 2.19
C ILE A 78 -4.45 -16.12 1.52
N LEU A 79 -5.51 -15.78 2.26
CA LEU A 79 -6.63 -14.96 1.75
C LEU A 79 -6.15 -13.60 1.23
N CYS A 80 -5.32 -12.89 2.00
CA CYS A 80 -4.72 -11.61 1.60
C CYS A 80 -3.87 -11.76 0.33
N TRP A 81 -3.07 -12.81 0.24
CA TRP A 81 -2.30 -13.11 -0.97
C TRP A 81 -3.20 -13.38 -2.18
N LEU A 82 -4.25 -14.20 -2.02
CA LEU A 82 -5.22 -14.48 -3.09
C LEU A 82 -5.92 -13.21 -3.58
N ILE A 83 -6.30 -12.30 -2.68
CA ILE A 83 -6.90 -11.00 -3.03
C ILE A 83 -5.92 -10.18 -3.88
N ASN A 84 -4.63 -10.17 -3.51
CA ASN A 84 -3.60 -9.43 -4.25
C ASN A 84 -3.40 -9.99 -5.67
N GLU A 85 -3.33 -11.32 -5.82
CA GLU A 85 -3.23 -11.96 -7.14
C GLU A 85 -4.49 -11.73 -7.99
N ALA A 86 -5.67 -11.84 -7.38
CA ALA A 86 -6.94 -11.52 -8.04
C ALA A 86 -7.00 -10.06 -8.51
N ASN A 87 -6.45 -9.13 -7.73
CA ASN A 87 -6.32 -7.74 -8.14
C ASN A 87 -5.36 -7.57 -9.34
N TYR A 88 -4.19 -8.22 -9.31
CA TYR A 88 -3.23 -8.15 -10.41
C TYR A 88 -3.81 -8.70 -11.73
N LEU A 89 -4.63 -9.74 -11.66
CA LEU A 89 -5.29 -10.35 -12.81
C LEU A 89 -6.63 -9.71 -13.19
N ASN A 90 -7.08 -8.67 -12.47
CA ASN A 90 -8.41 -8.08 -12.61
C ASN A 90 -9.54 -9.13 -12.58
N SER A 91 -9.45 -10.08 -11.65
CA SER A 91 -10.42 -11.18 -11.54
C SER A 91 -11.69 -10.76 -10.80
N GLU A 92 -12.84 -11.21 -11.32
CA GLU A 92 -14.18 -11.00 -10.74
C GLU A 92 -14.36 -11.67 -9.37
N ILE A 93 -13.47 -12.58 -8.98
CA ILE A 93 -13.51 -13.24 -7.66
C ILE A 93 -13.09 -12.30 -6.52
N LYS A 94 -12.38 -11.20 -6.82
CA LYS A 94 -11.79 -10.29 -5.82
C LYS A 94 -12.77 -9.82 -4.75
N PRO A 95 -13.99 -9.32 -5.06
CA PRO A 95 -14.93 -8.88 -4.03
C PRO A 95 -15.39 -10.00 -3.09
N GLN A 96 -15.51 -11.23 -3.61
CA GLN A 96 -15.92 -12.39 -2.82
C GLN A 96 -14.80 -12.81 -1.85
N LEU A 97 -13.54 -12.79 -2.30
CA LEU A 97 -12.38 -13.03 -1.45
C LEU A 97 -12.29 -12.00 -0.31
N ILE A 98 -12.53 -10.72 -0.61
CA ILE A 98 -12.55 -9.63 0.39
C ILE A 98 -13.67 -9.87 1.40
N ALA A 99 -14.87 -10.26 0.95
CA ALA A 99 -15.97 -10.59 1.85
C ALA A 99 -15.61 -11.75 2.79
N CYS A 100 -14.98 -12.81 2.28
CA CYS A 100 -14.48 -13.93 3.10
C CYS A 100 -13.42 -13.48 4.11
N LEU A 101 -12.48 -12.62 3.70
CA LEU A 101 -11.50 -12.05 4.62
C LEU A 101 -12.20 -11.31 5.76
N ILE A 102 -13.10 -10.39 5.46
CA ILE A 102 -13.79 -9.57 6.46
C ILE A 102 -14.61 -10.44 7.43
N GLN A 103 -15.29 -11.48 6.93
CA GLN A 103 -16.02 -12.43 7.78
C GLN A 103 -15.11 -13.22 8.74
N SER A 104 -13.84 -13.42 8.37
CA SER A 104 -12.87 -14.12 9.21
C SER A 104 -12.27 -13.25 10.33
N LEU A 105 -12.45 -11.93 10.26
CA LEU A 105 -11.86 -10.98 11.22
C LEU A 105 -12.73 -10.85 12.46
N LYS A 106 -12.08 -10.76 13.62
CA LYS A 106 -12.75 -10.43 14.89
C LYS A 106 -12.54 -8.94 15.15
N ALA A 107 -13.62 -8.17 15.11
CA ALA A 107 -13.59 -6.74 15.38
C ALA A 107 -13.59 -6.47 16.91
N PRO A 108 -12.98 -5.35 17.38
CA PRO A 108 -12.11 -4.43 16.63
C PRO A 108 -10.68 -4.99 16.48
N LEU A 109 -10.01 -4.66 15.38
CA LEU A 109 -8.61 -5.03 15.13
C LEU A 109 -7.64 -4.05 15.79
N ALA A 110 -6.56 -4.59 16.37
CA ALA A 110 -5.42 -3.77 16.80
C ALA A 110 -4.57 -3.30 15.62
N ASP A 111 -3.76 -2.26 15.82
CA ASP A 111 -2.89 -1.68 14.77
C ASP A 111 -1.91 -2.69 14.19
N ASP A 112 -1.33 -3.55 15.04
CA ASP A 112 -0.40 -4.60 14.60
C ASP A 112 -1.11 -5.67 13.77
N GLU A 113 -2.37 -5.99 14.10
CA GLU A 113 -3.16 -6.95 13.32
C GLU A 113 -3.54 -6.39 11.94
N LEU A 114 -3.89 -5.10 11.87
CA LEU A 114 -4.11 -4.43 10.58
C LEU A 114 -2.83 -4.41 9.75
N LYS A 115 -1.69 -4.11 10.38
CA LYS A 115 -0.39 -4.13 9.71
C LYS A 115 -0.08 -5.52 9.14
N ASP A 116 -0.35 -6.59 9.89
CA ASP A 116 -0.16 -7.97 9.45
C ASP A 116 -1.09 -8.36 8.29
N ILE A 117 -2.32 -7.84 8.25
CA ILE A 117 -3.25 -8.01 7.12
C ILE A 117 -2.76 -7.25 5.88
N LEU A 118 -2.14 -6.09 6.07
CA LEU A 118 -1.63 -5.26 4.99
C LEU A 118 -0.32 -5.80 4.38
N GLN A 119 0.46 -6.61 5.10
CA GLN A 119 1.75 -7.12 4.57
C GLN A 119 1.59 -7.96 3.28
N PRO A 120 0.69 -8.97 3.21
CA PRO A 120 0.62 -9.86 2.04
C PRO A 120 -0.04 -9.22 0.82
N VAL A 121 -0.78 -8.12 1.00
CA VAL A 121 -1.41 -7.36 -0.10
C VAL A 121 -0.49 -6.30 -0.71
N ARG A 122 0.72 -6.13 -0.15
CA ARG A 122 1.72 -5.25 -0.75
C ARG A 122 2.08 -5.73 -2.14
N GLY A 123 2.31 -4.78 -3.04
CA GLY A 123 2.79 -5.08 -4.39
C GLY A 123 4.21 -5.66 -4.37
N ARG A 124 4.70 -6.09 -5.54
CA ARG A 124 6.05 -6.69 -5.69
C ARG A 124 7.19 -5.80 -5.20
N LEU A 125 6.99 -4.48 -5.18
CA LEU A 125 7.95 -3.50 -4.66
C LEU A 125 7.84 -3.29 -3.15
N GLY A 126 7.02 -4.09 -2.45
CA GLY A 126 6.77 -3.99 -1.01
C GLY A 126 5.90 -2.80 -0.60
N ARG A 127 5.26 -2.11 -1.55
CA ARG A 127 4.43 -0.92 -1.31
C ARG A 127 2.94 -1.25 -1.24
N LEU A 128 2.18 -0.46 -0.48
CA LEU A 128 0.71 -0.56 -0.43
C LEU A 128 0.03 -0.03 -1.71
N HIS A 129 0.75 0.74 -2.52
CA HIS A 129 0.34 1.18 -3.84
C HIS A 129 1.34 0.69 -4.89
N HIS A 130 0.88 0.40 -6.12
CA HIS A 130 1.78 0.06 -7.22
C HIS A 130 1.42 0.77 -8.52
N PHE A 131 0.36 0.34 -9.20
CA PHE A 131 -0.12 1.00 -10.43
C PHE A 131 -1.21 2.02 -10.10
N THR A 132 -2.17 1.62 -9.27
CA THR A 132 -3.20 2.45 -8.69
C THR A 132 -3.45 2.01 -7.24
N PRO A 133 -3.81 2.91 -6.33
CA PRO A 133 -4.19 2.53 -4.98
C PRO A 133 -5.60 1.93 -5.00
N TRP A 134 -5.70 0.62 -4.74
CA TRP A 134 -6.98 -0.12 -4.72
C TRP A 134 -7.37 -0.56 -3.30
N ILE A 135 -6.40 -0.61 -2.38
CA ILE A 135 -6.54 -1.21 -1.05
C ILE A 135 -7.54 -0.44 -0.21
N LEU A 136 -7.49 0.90 -0.22
CA LEU A 136 -8.40 1.74 0.56
C LEU A 136 -9.86 1.45 0.16
N GLU A 137 -10.19 1.66 -1.10
CA GLU A 137 -11.57 1.55 -1.59
C GLU A 137 -12.08 0.11 -1.57
N SER A 138 -11.29 -0.86 -2.05
CA SER A 138 -11.77 -2.23 -2.19
C SER A 138 -11.79 -3.00 -0.89
N MET A 139 -10.83 -2.75 0.03
CA MET A 139 -10.60 -3.60 1.20
C MET A 139 -10.85 -2.85 2.52
N LEU A 140 -10.28 -1.66 2.70
CA LEU A 140 -10.36 -0.96 3.99
C LEU A 140 -11.70 -0.26 4.19
N VAL A 141 -12.32 0.30 3.15
CA VAL A 141 -13.67 0.89 3.24
C VAL A 141 -14.69 -0.13 3.73
N PRO A 142 -14.80 -1.35 3.16
CA PRO A 142 -15.67 -2.38 3.72
C PRO A 142 -15.35 -2.75 5.18
N MET A 143 -14.08 -2.68 5.60
CA MET A 143 -13.68 -2.90 6.99
C MET A 143 -14.11 -1.73 7.91
N LEU A 144 -14.06 -0.49 7.41
CA LEU A 144 -14.58 0.70 8.10
C LEU A 144 -16.11 0.61 8.26
N GLU A 145 -16.84 0.22 7.20
CA GLU A 145 -18.30 0.01 7.24
C GLU A 145 -18.73 -1.01 8.31
N LYS A 146 -17.91 -2.05 8.50
CA LYS A 146 -18.13 -3.08 9.52
C LYS A 146 -17.57 -2.72 10.90
N ARG A 147 -16.93 -1.55 11.03
CA ARG A 147 -16.23 -1.08 12.23
C ARG A 147 -15.19 -2.08 12.74
N THR A 148 -14.58 -2.82 11.81
CA THR A 148 -13.47 -3.73 12.12
C THR A 148 -12.19 -2.93 12.38
N ILE A 149 -12.05 -1.78 11.73
CA ILE A 149 -10.96 -0.81 11.90
C ILE A 149 -11.52 0.61 12.00
N ASP A 150 -10.67 1.54 12.43
CA ASP A 150 -10.94 2.97 12.48
C ASP A 150 -10.18 3.74 11.38
N ILE A 151 -10.71 4.90 10.97
CA ILE A 151 -10.07 5.77 9.97
C ILE A 151 -8.72 6.30 10.43
N THR A 152 -8.52 6.50 11.73
CA THR A 152 -7.22 6.87 12.32
C THR A 152 -6.17 5.81 12.04
N GLN A 153 -6.52 4.52 12.15
CA GLN A 153 -5.59 3.43 11.84
C GLN A 153 -5.17 3.46 10.36
N VAL A 154 -6.12 3.71 9.46
CA VAL A 154 -5.86 3.83 8.02
C VAL A 154 -4.92 5.01 7.73
N ALA A 155 -5.22 6.20 8.26
CA ALA A 155 -4.41 7.39 8.04
C ALA A 155 -2.97 7.22 8.57
N HIS A 156 -2.80 6.59 9.74
CA HIS A 156 -1.48 6.31 10.30
C HIS A 156 -0.67 5.32 9.47
N GLN A 157 -1.29 4.28 8.90
CA GLN A 157 -0.61 3.35 7.99
C GLN A 157 -0.18 4.05 6.69
N TRP A 158 -1.04 4.89 6.11
CA TRP A 158 -0.73 5.65 4.89
C TRP A 158 0.40 6.65 5.13
N LEU A 159 0.35 7.38 6.24
CA LEU A 159 1.41 8.29 6.65
C LEU A 159 2.75 7.55 6.87
N THR A 160 2.71 6.39 7.53
CA THR A 160 3.91 5.58 7.76
C THR A 160 4.53 5.13 6.44
N GLU A 161 3.72 4.72 5.47
CA GLU A 161 4.18 4.32 4.14
C GLU A 161 4.88 5.48 3.41
N LEU A 162 4.22 6.66 3.33
CA LEU A 162 4.78 7.84 2.66
C LEU A 162 6.04 8.36 3.35
N THR A 163 6.00 8.52 4.67
CA THR A 163 7.16 9.03 5.41
C THR A 163 8.35 8.06 5.38
N THR A 164 8.10 6.74 5.32
CA THR A 164 9.16 5.75 5.12
C THR A 164 9.82 5.94 3.76
N GLN A 165 9.04 6.06 2.68
CA GLN A 165 9.54 6.31 1.32
C GLN A 165 10.35 7.61 1.23
N TRP A 166 9.90 8.68 1.89
CA TRP A 166 10.65 9.94 1.92
C TRP A 166 11.94 9.81 2.72
N ARG A 167 11.91 9.19 3.90
CA ARG A 167 13.09 9.00 4.75
C ARG A 167 14.15 8.12 4.09
N THR A 168 13.76 7.09 3.33
CA THR A 168 14.71 6.27 2.57
C THR A 168 15.30 7.04 1.39
N ALA A 169 14.49 7.83 0.68
CA ALA A 169 14.99 8.71 -0.39
C ALA A 169 16.01 9.73 0.11
N LEU A 170 15.80 10.31 1.29
CA LEU A 170 16.77 11.23 1.91
C LEU A 170 18.13 10.54 2.22
N LYS A 171 18.14 9.22 2.40
CA LYS A 171 19.34 8.39 2.62
C LYS A 171 20.03 7.90 1.34
N ASN A 172 19.77 8.52 0.19
CA ASN A 172 20.31 8.21 -1.15
C ASN A 172 19.60 7.11 -1.95
N GLU A 173 18.44 6.62 -1.52
CA GLU A 173 17.65 5.73 -2.39
C GLU A 173 16.97 6.50 -3.53
N SER A 174 16.59 5.83 -4.60
CA SER A 174 15.89 6.49 -5.71
C SER A 174 14.46 6.83 -5.30
N LEU A 175 14.06 8.08 -5.49
CA LEU A 175 12.66 8.49 -5.41
C LEU A 175 12.02 8.36 -6.79
N TYR A 176 10.88 7.70 -6.83
CA TYR A 176 10.03 7.59 -8.02
C TYR A 176 8.63 8.06 -7.62
N PHE A 177 7.99 8.81 -8.52
CA PHE A 177 6.66 9.37 -8.34
C PHE A 177 5.90 9.27 -9.65
N THR A 178 4.71 8.66 -9.61
CA THR A 178 3.70 8.72 -10.67
C THR A 178 2.40 9.32 -10.17
N LEU A 179 1.68 9.98 -11.07
CA LEU A 179 0.36 10.55 -10.76
C LEU A 179 -0.64 9.47 -10.33
N ASP A 180 -0.74 8.39 -11.12
CA ASP A 180 -1.78 7.36 -10.94
C ASP A 180 -1.58 6.49 -9.69
N ALA A 181 -0.35 6.39 -9.17
CA ALA A 181 -0.04 5.59 -7.98
C ALA A 181 0.30 6.47 -6.78
N ASP A 182 1.46 7.13 -6.80
CA ASP A 182 1.96 7.92 -5.66
C ASP A 182 1.09 9.16 -5.42
N GLY A 183 0.65 9.85 -6.47
CA GLY A 183 -0.25 11.00 -6.39
C GLY A 183 -1.61 10.62 -5.82
N ALA A 184 -2.26 9.59 -6.40
CA ALA A 184 -3.53 9.09 -5.90
C ALA A 184 -3.45 8.59 -4.44
N PHE A 185 -2.40 7.86 -4.06
CA PHE A 185 -2.19 7.42 -2.67
C PHE A 185 -1.98 8.60 -1.70
N THR A 186 -1.37 9.68 -2.19
CA THR A 186 -1.21 10.93 -1.43
C THR A 186 -2.56 11.64 -1.23
N ASP A 187 -3.41 11.64 -2.26
CA ASP A 187 -4.77 12.18 -2.17
C ASP A 187 -5.62 11.36 -1.18
N GLU A 188 -5.49 10.03 -1.16
CA GLU A 188 -6.14 9.17 -0.17
C GLU A 188 -5.80 9.57 1.27
N LEU A 189 -4.52 9.83 1.58
CA LEU A 189 -4.12 10.30 2.92
C LEU A 189 -4.69 11.68 3.25
N ALA A 190 -4.65 12.61 2.29
CA ALA A 190 -5.21 13.95 2.49
C ALA A 190 -6.71 13.88 2.80
N ILE A 191 -7.45 13.03 2.07
CA ILE A 191 -8.88 12.80 2.29
C ILE A 191 -9.12 12.13 3.65
N ALA A 192 -8.36 11.08 3.99
CA ALA A 192 -8.48 10.42 5.29
C ALA A 192 -8.27 11.39 6.46
N THR A 193 -7.29 12.30 6.32
CA THR A 193 -6.98 13.34 7.33
C THR A 193 -8.18 14.22 7.67
N LYS A 194 -9.05 14.52 6.69
CA LYS A 194 -10.29 15.29 6.90
C LYS A 194 -11.24 14.64 7.90
N TYR A 195 -11.27 13.31 7.96
CA TYR A 195 -12.19 12.55 8.82
C TYR A 195 -11.61 12.20 10.19
N LEU A 196 -10.35 12.56 10.46
CA LEU A 196 -9.71 12.36 11.75
C LEU A 196 -10.22 13.36 12.80
N VAL A 197 -10.04 13.04 14.08
CA VAL A 197 -10.20 14.01 15.17
C VAL A 197 -8.99 14.96 15.25
N SER A 198 -9.15 16.13 15.85
CA SER A 198 -8.10 17.17 15.86
C SER A 198 -6.78 16.71 16.48
N ALA A 199 -6.80 15.81 17.47
CA ALA A 199 -5.57 15.25 18.07
C ALA A 199 -4.73 14.46 17.04
N ASP A 200 -5.37 13.59 16.27
CA ASP A 200 -4.71 12.78 15.24
C ASP A 200 -4.27 13.65 14.05
N ARG A 201 -5.05 14.68 13.68
CA ARG A 201 -4.64 15.66 12.66
C ARG A 201 -3.34 16.37 13.04
N VAL A 202 -3.19 16.74 14.31
CA VAL A 202 -1.95 17.35 14.83
C VAL A 202 -0.78 16.37 14.75
N GLU A 203 -1.00 15.08 15.04
CA GLU A 203 0.02 14.03 14.88
C GLU A 203 0.47 13.88 13.42
N ILE A 204 -0.46 13.87 12.46
CA ILE A 204 -0.12 13.84 11.03
C ILE A 204 0.80 15.01 10.68
N VAL A 205 0.41 16.24 11.03
CA VAL A 205 1.20 17.44 10.71
C VAL A 205 2.56 17.43 11.41
N ARG A 206 2.63 16.93 12.65
CA ARG A 206 3.88 16.79 13.40
C ARG A 206 4.86 15.85 12.68
N GLU A 207 4.38 14.73 12.16
CA GLU A 207 5.23 13.82 11.38
C GLU A 207 5.67 14.41 10.03
N LEU A 208 4.79 15.16 9.35
CA LEU A 208 5.19 15.92 8.16
C LEU A 208 6.28 16.95 8.50
N ARG A 209 6.14 17.66 9.63
CA ARG A 209 7.17 18.59 10.12
C ARG A 209 8.49 17.90 10.39
N ASN A 210 8.47 16.72 11.01
CA ASN A 210 9.69 15.94 11.26
C ASN A 210 10.43 15.58 9.96
N VAL A 211 9.69 15.22 8.90
CA VAL A 211 10.30 14.95 7.58
C VAL A 211 10.81 16.25 6.95
N PHE A 212 10.05 17.33 7.03
CA PHE A 212 10.45 18.66 6.54
C PHE A 212 11.75 19.16 7.20
N ASP A 213 11.85 19.08 8.52
CA ASP A 213 13.05 19.55 9.23
C ASP A 213 14.28 18.71 8.84
N ALA A 214 14.10 17.43 8.53
CA ALA A 214 15.17 16.56 8.06
C ALA A 214 15.63 16.91 6.63
N LEU A 215 14.69 17.13 5.69
CA LEU A 215 15.04 17.54 4.33
C LEU A 215 15.62 18.97 4.28
N ALA A 216 15.09 19.90 5.08
CA ALA A 216 15.55 21.28 5.12
C ALA A 216 17.00 21.37 5.62
N ARG A 217 17.38 20.52 6.60
CA ARG A 217 18.78 20.36 7.03
C ARG A 217 19.69 19.89 5.89
N THR A 218 19.22 18.99 5.03
CA THR A 218 19.99 18.53 3.86
C THR A 218 20.14 19.64 2.82
N ILE A 219 19.07 20.39 2.54
CA ILE A 219 19.04 21.46 1.54
C ILE A 219 19.88 22.67 1.98
N ARG A 220 19.77 23.09 3.24
CA ARG A 220 20.47 24.27 3.79
C ARG A 220 21.98 24.03 3.98
N ARG A 221 22.46 22.78 3.89
CA ARG A 221 23.90 22.49 3.91
C ARG A 221 24.56 23.02 2.63
N PRO A 222 25.68 23.75 2.73
CA PRO A 222 26.41 24.21 1.56
C PRO A 222 26.78 23.05 0.64
N MET A 223 26.67 23.23 -0.68
CA MET A 223 27.06 22.19 -1.66
C MET A 223 28.50 21.72 -1.48
N SER A 224 29.41 22.60 -1.05
CA SER A 224 30.81 22.24 -0.74
C SER A 224 30.96 21.24 0.41
N ALA A 225 29.95 21.13 1.28
CA ALA A 225 29.90 20.17 2.39
C ALA A 225 28.95 18.98 2.09
N GLN A 226 28.35 18.92 0.90
CA GLN A 226 27.49 17.82 0.49
C GLN A 226 28.29 16.71 -0.19
N ILE A 227 28.15 15.50 0.36
CA ILE A 227 28.83 14.30 -0.14
C ILE A 227 28.02 13.66 -1.28
N SER A 228 26.71 13.94 -1.38
CA SER A 228 25.83 13.33 -2.38
C SER A 228 24.87 14.34 -3.02
N CYS A 229 25.11 14.62 -4.31
CA CYS A 229 24.18 15.37 -5.17
C CYS A 229 22.80 14.67 -5.27
N LYS A 230 22.77 13.33 -5.16
CA LYS A 230 21.53 12.54 -5.18
C LYS A 230 20.64 12.82 -3.95
N SER A 231 21.22 12.84 -2.75
CA SER A 231 20.46 13.17 -1.51
C SER A 231 19.89 14.58 -1.58
N TYR A 232 20.67 15.53 -2.11
CA TYR A 232 20.22 16.91 -2.30
C TYR A 232 19.04 17.02 -3.27
N ASN A 233 19.13 16.38 -4.45
CA ASN A 233 18.04 16.35 -5.41
C ASN A 233 16.79 15.66 -4.84
N ASN A 234 16.97 14.54 -4.14
CA ASN A 234 15.88 13.85 -3.48
C ASN A 234 15.21 14.72 -2.40
N ALA A 235 15.98 15.49 -1.63
CA ALA A 235 15.42 16.38 -0.61
C ALA A 235 14.48 17.43 -1.23
N HIS A 236 14.82 17.97 -2.40
CA HIS A 236 13.96 18.88 -3.14
C HIS A 236 12.71 18.21 -3.72
N GLN A 237 12.83 16.99 -4.26
CA GLN A 237 11.65 16.24 -4.71
C GLN A 237 10.73 15.86 -3.55
N VAL A 238 11.28 15.45 -2.40
CA VAL A 238 10.48 15.20 -1.19
C VAL A 238 9.81 16.48 -0.73
N ASN A 239 10.49 17.64 -0.77
CA ASN A 239 9.90 18.92 -0.42
C ASN A 239 8.69 19.26 -1.30
N LEU A 240 8.82 19.10 -2.63
CA LEU A 240 7.69 19.28 -3.56
C LEU A 240 6.51 18.37 -3.22
N TRP A 241 6.77 17.09 -3.00
CA TRP A 241 5.72 16.12 -2.74
C TRP A 241 5.01 16.41 -1.40
N LEU A 242 5.80 16.65 -0.35
CA LEU A 242 5.29 17.02 0.97
C LEU A 242 4.47 18.31 0.91
N TYR A 243 4.95 19.32 0.18
CA TYR A 243 4.21 20.56 -0.06
C TYR A 243 2.87 20.32 -0.76
N ALA A 244 2.84 19.47 -1.80
CA ALA A 244 1.63 19.12 -2.51
C ALA A 244 0.58 18.42 -1.63
N LEU A 245 1.02 17.53 -0.74
CA LEU A 245 0.17 16.91 0.28
C LEU A 245 -0.35 17.95 1.28
N ALA A 246 0.55 18.78 1.83
CA ALA A 246 0.21 19.80 2.82
C ALA A 246 -0.82 20.81 2.29
N ARG A 247 -0.71 21.22 1.02
CA ARG A 247 -1.70 22.09 0.36
C ARG A 247 -3.08 21.46 0.32
N ARG A 248 -3.16 20.18 -0.09
CA ARG A 248 -4.42 19.43 -0.15
C ARG A 248 -5.06 19.26 1.23
N ILE A 249 -4.26 18.92 2.25
CA ILE A 249 -4.74 18.85 3.64
C ILE A 249 -5.28 20.22 4.07
N LYS A 250 -4.56 21.32 3.78
CA LYS A 250 -4.99 22.67 4.14
C LYS A 250 -6.31 23.06 3.46
N THR A 251 -6.50 22.69 2.20
CA THR A 251 -7.77 22.92 1.48
C THR A 251 -8.94 22.15 2.12
N LEU A 252 -8.70 20.93 2.61
CA LEU A 252 -9.73 20.10 3.23
C LEU A 252 -10.01 20.44 4.70
N VAL A 253 -9.01 20.96 5.41
CA VAL A 253 -9.06 21.29 6.84
C VAL A 253 -8.47 22.70 7.07
N PRO A 254 -9.22 23.76 6.72
CA PRO A 254 -8.70 25.14 6.75
C PRO A 254 -8.41 25.67 8.16
N ASP A 255 -9.19 25.24 9.17
CA ASP A 255 -9.31 25.97 10.45
C ASP A 255 -8.51 25.41 11.64
N GLU A 256 -7.71 24.34 11.47
CA GLU A 256 -7.27 23.56 12.65
C GLU A 256 -5.75 23.44 12.89
N LEU A 257 -4.86 23.98 12.05
CA LEU A 257 -3.43 23.61 12.11
C LEU A 257 -2.46 24.77 11.82
N PRO A 258 -2.06 25.59 12.82
CA PRO A 258 -1.03 26.63 12.67
C PRO A 258 0.31 26.08 12.16
N LEU A 259 0.72 24.92 12.67
CA LEU A 259 1.95 24.23 12.27
C LEU A 259 1.97 23.86 10.78
N LEU A 260 0.80 23.59 10.18
CA LEU A 260 0.68 23.30 8.76
C LEU A 260 0.92 24.55 7.91
N ASN A 261 0.44 25.72 8.36
CA ASN A 261 0.69 26.98 7.66
C ASN A 261 2.17 27.34 7.68
N GLU A 262 2.83 27.19 8.83
CA GLU A 262 4.28 27.42 8.94
C GLU A 262 5.07 26.49 8.01
N LEU A 263 4.71 25.20 7.99
CA LEU A 263 5.32 24.21 7.11
C LEU A 263 5.14 24.57 5.63
N LEU A 264 3.95 25.06 5.25
CA LEU A 264 3.67 25.47 3.87
C LEU A 264 4.54 26.66 3.44
N LEU A 265 4.62 27.69 4.29
CA LEU A 265 5.43 28.88 4.03
C LEU A 265 6.92 28.53 3.91
N GLU A 266 7.48 27.79 4.86
CA GLU A 266 8.89 27.41 4.83
C GLU A 266 9.22 26.49 3.63
N SER A 267 8.29 25.61 3.26
CA SER A 267 8.44 24.74 2.11
C SER A 267 8.39 25.51 0.79
N GLU A 268 7.49 26.48 0.67
CA GLU A 268 7.38 27.37 -0.49
C GLU A 268 8.65 28.21 -0.67
N GLU A 269 9.20 28.78 0.40
CA GLU A 269 10.48 29.49 0.33
C GLU A 269 11.63 28.62 -0.20
N ILE A 270 11.67 27.34 0.18
CA ILE A 270 12.67 26.39 -0.35
C ILE A 270 12.43 26.16 -1.85
N ILE A 271 11.17 26.09 -2.28
CA ILE A 271 10.81 25.86 -3.68
C ILE A 271 11.25 27.04 -4.56
N GLU A 272 10.98 28.27 -4.11
CA GLU A 272 11.29 29.51 -4.83
C GLU A 272 12.79 29.75 -5.01
N ARG A 273 13.63 29.22 -4.10
CA ARG A 273 15.10 29.37 -4.17
C ARG A 273 15.75 28.63 -5.33
N ILE A 274 15.05 27.70 -5.98
CA ILE A 274 15.57 26.93 -7.11
C ILE A 274 15.02 27.47 -8.42
N SER A 275 15.91 27.64 -9.40
CA SER A 275 15.50 28.03 -10.76
C SER A 275 14.49 27.02 -11.34
N PRO A 276 13.39 27.48 -11.97
CA PRO A 276 12.44 26.65 -12.72
C PRO A 276 13.10 25.70 -13.73
N SER A 277 14.27 26.09 -14.26
CA SER A 277 15.05 25.25 -15.16
C SER A 277 15.58 24.01 -14.44
N THR A 278 16.19 24.17 -13.25
CA THR A 278 16.74 23.09 -12.43
C THR A 278 15.67 22.06 -12.06
N TRP A 279 14.46 22.52 -11.71
CA TRP A 279 13.32 21.65 -11.41
C TRP A 279 12.97 20.68 -12.54
N ARG A 280 12.98 21.15 -13.79
CA ARG A 280 12.64 20.31 -14.96
C ARG A 280 13.67 19.22 -15.24
N TRP A 281 14.92 19.42 -14.83
CA TRP A 281 15.98 18.42 -14.99
C TRP A 281 16.03 17.43 -13.83
N SER A 282 15.67 17.86 -12.61
CA SER A 282 15.85 17.07 -11.39
C SER A 282 14.61 16.32 -10.92
N SER A 283 13.40 16.75 -11.31
CA SER A 283 12.13 16.19 -10.82
C SER A 283 11.38 15.44 -11.91
N SER A 284 10.57 14.43 -11.53
CA SER A 284 9.68 13.78 -12.50
C SER A 284 8.63 14.77 -12.99
N LYS A 285 8.26 14.66 -14.27
CA LYS A 285 7.19 15.46 -14.89
C LYS A 285 5.88 15.30 -14.11
N ASP A 286 5.58 14.07 -13.72
CA ASP A 286 4.39 13.70 -12.95
C ASP A 286 4.32 14.42 -11.61
N LEU A 287 5.43 14.51 -10.87
CA LEU A 287 5.48 15.22 -9.60
C LEU A 287 5.23 16.71 -9.79
N LEU A 288 5.84 17.32 -10.80
CA LEU A 288 5.60 18.74 -11.11
C LEU A 288 4.15 18.98 -11.52
N THR A 289 3.56 18.08 -12.31
CA THR A 289 2.13 18.15 -12.66
C THR A 289 1.25 18.02 -11.41
N TYR A 290 1.57 17.11 -10.49
CA TYR A 290 0.82 16.92 -9.24
C TYR A 290 0.87 18.13 -8.31
N VAL A 291 2.05 18.76 -8.18
CA VAL A 291 2.29 19.96 -7.37
C VAL A 291 1.59 21.19 -7.94
N ASN A 292 1.67 21.37 -9.26
CA ASN A 292 1.05 22.50 -9.97
C ASN A 292 -0.45 22.31 -10.19
N GLY A 293 -0.98 21.11 -9.98
CA GLY A 293 -2.40 20.83 -10.01
C GLY A 293 -3.16 21.67 -9.00
N ASP A 294 -4.43 21.91 -9.30
CA ASP A 294 -5.32 22.66 -8.42
C ASP A 294 -5.70 21.80 -7.19
N PRO A 295 -5.29 22.20 -5.96
CA PRO A 295 -5.61 21.45 -4.77
C PRO A 295 -7.11 21.44 -4.47
N GLU A 296 -7.92 22.36 -5.00
CA GLU A 296 -9.37 22.38 -4.79
C GLU A 296 -10.09 21.19 -5.43
N GLN A 297 -9.49 20.57 -6.45
CA GLN A 297 -10.03 19.36 -7.09
C GLN A 297 -10.22 18.21 -6.10
N ILE A 298 -9.42 18.17 -5.02
CA ILE A 298 -9.56 17.14 -3.99
C ILE A 298 -10.88 17.25 -3.22
N GLY A 299 -11.48 18.45 -3.14
CA GLY A 299 -12.75 18.66 -2.44
C GLY A 299 -13.93 17.93 -3.09
N SER A 300 -13.86 17.69 -4.40
CA SER A 300 -14.87 16.94 -5.17
C SER A 300 -14.54 15.45 -5.35
N HIS A 301 -13.49 14.94 -4.68
CA HIS A 301 -13.04 13.58 -4.87
C HIS A 301 -14.08 12.54 -4.42
N GLY A 302 -14.31 11.51 -5.24
CA GLY A 302 -15.35 10.49 -4.99
C GLY A 302 -15.20 9.75 -3.66
N LEU A 303 -13.96 9.55 -3.20
CA LEU A 303 -13.65 8.92 -1.91
C LEU A 303 -14.29 9.64 -0.70
N HIS A 304 -14.60 10.94 -0.78
CA HIS A 304 -15.30 11.63 0.30
C HIS A 304 -16.65 10.97 0.61
N GLN A 305 -17.44 10.66 -0.44
CA GLN A 305 -18.75 10.05 -0.26
C GLN A 305 -18.63 8.61 0.26
N ILE A 306 -17.59 7.89 -0.18
CA ILE A 306 -17.35 6.50 0.20
C ILE A 306 -16.95 6.41 1.68
N ILE A 307 -15.96 7.19 2.10
CA ILE A 307 -15.47 7.19 3.49
C ILE A 307 -16.53 7.73 4.44
N GLN A 308 -17.23 8.81 4.07
CA GLN A 308 -18.31 9.36 4.89
C GLN A 308 -19.41 8.34 5.15
N ARG A 309 -19.87 7.63 4.12
CA ARG A 309 -20.88 6.56 4.27
C ARG A 309 -20.39 5.40 5.14
N ALA A 310 -19.09 5.12 5.15
CA ALA A 310 -18.51 4.04 5.93
C ALA A 310 -18.39 4.39 7.42
N ILE A 311 -18.13 5.65 7.75
CA ILE A 311 -17.91 6.12 9.13
C ILE A 311 -19.21 6.55 9.81
N GLU A 312 -20.20 7.06 9.06
CA GLU A 312 -21.47 7.51 9.63
C GLU A 312 -22.29 6.35 10.23
N PRO A 313 -22.89 6.52 11.43
CA PRO A 313 -23.76 5.50 12.00
C PRO A 313 -25.02 5.31 11.14
N ARG A 314 -25.27 4.08 10.69
CA ARG A 314 -26.60 3.65 10.24
C ARG A 314 -27.51 3.36 11.42
#